data_AF-A0A9W7CY45-F1
#
_entry.id   AF-A0A9W7CY45-F1
#
_cell.length_a   1.000
_cell.length_b   1.000
_cell.length_c   1.000
_cell.angle_alpha   90.00
_cell.angle_beta   90.00
_cell.angle_gamma   90.00
#
_symmetry.space_group_name_H-M   'P 1'
#
loop_
_entity.id
_entity.type
_entity.pdbx_description
1 polymer ?
#
loop_
_entity_poly.entity_id
_entity_poly.type
_entity_poly.pdbx_seq_one_letter_code
_entity_poly.pdbx_strand_id
1 'polypeptide(L)'
;MGNKPKEVKQVLRAERAKFLLSEGFADISGKLSERIDALYSLSMAASNRVAGAVAGATKARFGVSEQPKILTKELLRRLEVAFTQTTYIGDALLALEAYLWRCWEVYNSCMYKAPYVAVVQSSGFGKSRMVFELARRAEKAKGGSVGDGSSSNLRLLYVCARLHKSTGYPVATTQLRNWLFPSRATTETMTCRLEAIYNYAVANWSTVQTTWTKLFTEATADESVMDELMKNFWQDKPTGTSPKQDDTNVNKNPNGKMVVLVVDEARSLLAEVNDKTNQFRIFRT
;
A
#
# COMPACT_ATOMS: atom_id res chain seq x y z
N MET A 1 -7.99 43.66 -18.80
CA MET A 1 -8.71 43.40 -17.52
C MET A 1 -8.77 41.89 -17.33
N GLY A 2 -8.01 41.38 -16.37
CA GLY A 2 -7.50 40.01 -16.34
C GLY A 2 -8.44 38.93 -15.79
N ASN A 3 -8.26 37.73 -16.33
CA ASN A 3 -8.97 36.46 -16.16
C ASN A 3 -9.00 35.86 -14.72
N LYS A 4 -8.82 36.68 -13.68
CA LYS A 4 -8.66 36.26 -12.28
C LYS A 4 -9.78 35.36 -11.72
N PRO A 5 -11.08 35.50 -12.07
CA PRO A 5 -12.13 34.65 -11.48
C PRO A 5 -12.09 33.17 -11.91
N LYS A 6 -11.49 32.86 -13.07
CA LYS A 6 -11.41 31.50 -13.60
C LYS A 6 -10.26 30.71 -12.95
N GLU A 7 -9.12 31.35 -12.74
CA GLU A 7 -7.96 30.76 -12.04
C GLU A 7 -8.32 30.37 -10.60
N VAL A 8 -9.11 31.20 -9.91
CA VAL A 8 -9.56 30.95 -8.53
C VAL A 8 -10.43 29.69 -8.44
N LYS A 9 -11.37 29.50 -9.37
CA LYS A 9 -12.22 28.30 -9.40
C LYS A 9 -11.42 27.03 -9.71
N GLN A 10 -10.34 27.16 -10.49
CA GLN A 10 -9.48 26.04 -10.90
C GLN A 10 -8.53 25.64 -9.77
N VAL A 11 -7.93 26.61 -9.07
CA VAL A 11 -7.12 26.41 -7.86
C VAL A 11 -7.96 25.81 -6.75
N LEU A 12 -9.15 26.36 -6.46
CA LEU A 12 -10.07 25.81 -5.45
C LEU A 12 -10.50 24.37 -5.74
N ARG A 13 -10.64 23.98 -7.02
CA ARG A 13 -10.95 22.59 -7.41
C ARG A 13 -9.76 21.64 -7.25
N ALA A 14 -8.55 22.08 -7.62
CA ALA A 14 -7.33 21.29 -7.47
C ALA A 14 -6.97 21.08 -5.98
N GLU A 15 -7.20 22.08 -5.14
CA GLU A 15 -6.95 22.01 -3.70
C GLU A 15 -8.03 21.20 -2.97
N ARG A 16 -9.29 21.23 -3.44
CA ARG A 16 -10.37 20.39 -2.90
C ARG A 16 -10.04 18.89 -2.92
N ALA A 17 -9.28 18.43 -3.91
CA ALA A 17 -8.84 17.04 -4.00
C ALA A 17 -7.63 16.74 -3.11
N LYS A 18 -6.71 17.70 -2.96
CA LYS A 18 -5.47 17.52 -2.17
C LYS A 18 -5.73 17.63 -0.67
N PHE A 19 -6.63 18.53 -0.27
CA PHE A 19 -6.87 18.91 1.13
C PHE A 19 -7.80 17.92 1.87
N LEU A 20 -8.81 17.35 1.19
CA LEU A 20 -9.70 16.34 1.77
C LEU A 20 -9.00 14.99 2.02
N LEU A 21 -7.76 14.81 1.55
CA LEU A 21 -7.08 13.51 1.53
C LEU A 21 -5.89 13.40 2.49
N SER A 22 -5.41 14.48 3.14
CA SER A 22 -4.14 14.40 3.89
C SER A 22 -4.15 14.84 5.36
N GLU A 23 -4.97 15.81 5.82
CA GLU A 23 -4.73 16.41 7.16
C GLU A 23 -5.97 16.71 8.02
N GLY A 24 -7.17 16.34 7.58
CA GLY A 24 -8.40 16.65 8.34
C GLY A 24 -8.72 18.15 8.39
N PHE A 25 -9.92 18.48 8.89
CA PHE A 25 -10.47 19.84 8.88
C PHE A 25 -9.83 20.82 9.87
N ALA A 26 -8.79 20.41 10.62
CA ALA A 26 -8.32 21.15 11.79
C ALA A 26 -7.59 22.47 11.46
N ASP A 27 -6.95 22.59 10.30
CA ASP A 27 -6.09 23.74 9.95
C ASP A 27 -6.43 24.39 8.60
N ILE A 28 -7.70 24.34 8.19
CA ILE A 28 -8.14 24.93 6.90
C ILE A 28 -8.01 26.45 6.93
N SER A 29 -8.34 27.09 8.06
CA SER A 29 -8.46 28.54 8.13
C SER A 29 -7.11 29.26 8.10
N GLY A 30 -6.07 28.71 8.74
CA GLY A 30 -4.73 29.31 8.73
C GLY A 30 -4.12 29.29 7.33
N LYS A 31 -4.11 28.11 6.70
CA LYS A 31 -3.56 27.91 5.35
C LYS A 31 -4.33 28.69 4.27
N LEU A 32 -5.66 28.82 4.38
CA LEU A 32 -6.43 29.66 3.46
C LEU A 32 -6.07 31.13 3.63
N SER A 33 -5.87 31.59 4.86
CA SER A 33 -5.57 32.99 5.15
C SER A 33 -4.24 33.42 4.56
N GLU A 34 -3.16 32.66 4.80
CA GLU A 34 -1.83 32.93 4.25
C GLU A 34 -1.83 33.02 2.72
N ARG A 35 -2.64 32.18 2.06
CA ARG A 35 -2.75 32.16 0.59
C ARG A 35 -3.61 33.27 0.03
N ILE A 36 -4.70 33.63 0.70
CA ILE A 36 -5.53 34.78 0.31
C ILE A 36 -4.71 36.06 0.44
N ASP A 37 -3.92 36.17 1.51
CA ASP A 37 -2.98 37.27 1.73
C ASP A 37 -1.94 37.35 0.61
N ALA A 38 -1.30 36.22 0.28
CA ALA A 38 -0.28 36.15 -0.77
C ALA A 38 -0.82 36.46 -2.19
N LEU A 39 -2.07 36.09 -2.50
CA LEU A 39 -2.65 36.27 -3.83
C LEU A 39 -3.31 37.63 -4.07
N TYR A 40 -3.82 38.25 -3.01
CA TYR A 40 -4.63 39.46 -3.11
C TYR A 40 -4.07 40.66 -2.34
N SER A 41 -2.99 40.47 -1.59
CA SER A 41 -2.36 41.51 -0.74
C SER A 41 -3.39 42.24 0.12
N LEU A 42 -4.35 41.47 0.65
CA LEU A 42 -5.39 42.00 1.53
C LEU A 42 -4.81 42.27 2.92
N SER A 43 -5.54 43.00 3.77
CA SER A 43 -5.15 43.05 5.18
C SER A 43 -5.35 41.68 5.82
N MET A 44 -4.44 41.29 6.70
CA MET A 44 -4.50 40.01 7.42
C MET A 44 -5.87 39.79 8.10
N ALA A 45 -6.52 40.85 8.56
CA ALA A 45 -7.87 40.80 9.13
C ALA A 45 -8.94 40.42 8.09
N ALA A 46 -8.86 40.93 6.86
CA ALA A 46 -9.76 40.56 5.78
C ALA A 46 -9.49 39.12 5.30
N SER A 47 -8.23 38.74 5.14
CA SER A 47 -7.80 37.37 4.79
C SER A 47 -8.33 36.35 5.80
N ASN A 48 -8.18 36.62 7.10
CA ASN A 48 -8.69 35.76 8.18
C ASN A 48 -10.21 35.62 8.17
N ARG A 49 -10.95 36.71 7.91
CA ARG A 49 -12.42 36.66 7.88
C ARG A 49 -12.95 35.84 6.71
N VAL A 50 -12.37 36.00 5.52
CA VAL A 50 -12.76 35.21 4.34
C VAL A 50 -12.38 33.75 4.53
N ALA A 51 -11.16 33.48 5.02
CA ALA A 51 -10.69 32.13 5.33
C ALA A 51 -11.60 31.42 6.34
N GLY A 52 -11.94 32.10 7.44
CA GLY A 52 -12.83 31.58 8.48
C GLY A 52 -14.24 31.29 7.96
N ALA A 53 -14.82 32.18 7.15
CA ALA A 53 -16.13 31.99 6.55
C ALA A 53 -16.15 30.80 5.57
N VAL A 54 -15.13 30.66 4.73
CA VAL A 54 -15.01 29.56 3.76
C VAL A 54 -14.76 28.24 4.48
N ALA A 55 -13.87 28.21 5.47
CA ALA A 55 -13.61 27.03 6.29
C ALA A 55 -14.87 26.60 7.07
N GLY A 56 -15.59 27.56 7.67
CA GLY A 56 -16.86 27.33 8.35
C GLY A 56 -17.94 26.76 7.43
N ALA A 57 -18.14 27.36 6.26
CA ALA A 57 -19.11 26.87 5.26
C ALA A 57 -18.72 25.49 4.72
N THR A 58 -17.42 25.23 4.52
CA THR A 58 -16.92 23.93 4.06
C THR A 58 -17.12 22.86 5.14
N LYS A 59 -16.82 23.18 6.40
CA LYS A 59 -17.07 22.30 7.55
C LYS A 59 -18.58 22.06 7.77
N ALA A 60 -19.43 23.06 7.60
CA ALA A 60 -20.87 22.87 7.71
C ALA A 60 -21.44 22.00 6.57
N ARG A 61 -20.87 22.13 5.36
CA ARG A 61 -21.34 21.41 4.16
C ARG A 61 -20.78 19.99 4.02
N PHE A 62 -19.57 19.75 4.54
CA PHE A 62 -18.83 18.49 4.34
C PHE A 62 -18.30 17.87 5.64
N GLY A 63 -18.42 18.56 6.76
CA GLY A 63 -18.07 18.05 8.09
C GLY A 63 -19.11 17.05 8.56
N VAL A 64 -19.06 15.85 7.99
CA VAL A 64 -19.56 14.67 8.68
C VAL A 64 -18.74 14.58 9.97
N SER A 65 -19.43 14.48 11.11
CA SER A 65 -18.82 14.21 12.41
C SER A 65 -17.79 13.08 12.27
N GLU A 66 -16.50 13.42 12.29
CA GLU A 66 -15.40 12.48 12.38
C GLU A 66 -15.32 11.95 13.82
N GLN A 67 -16.34 11.23 14.25
CA GLN A 67 -16.02 10.12 15.13
C GLN A 67 -15.57 8.99 14.20
N PRO A 68 -14.32 8.51 14.29
CA PRO A 68 -13.96 7.27 13.63
C PRO A 68 -15.00 6.26 14.10
N LYS A 69 -15.80 5.71 13.18
CA LYS A 69 -16.71 4.61 13.50
C LYS A 69 -15.81 3.46 13.92
N ILE A 70 -15.55 3.35 15.22
CA ILE A 70 -14.80 2.23 15.77
C ILE A 70 -15.61 0.99 15.39
N LEU A 71 -15.09 0.14 14.50
CA LEU A 71 -15.77 -1.10 14.19
C LEU A 71 -15.84 -1.91 15.48
N THR A 72 -17.06 -2.26 15.88
CA THR A 72 -17.25 -3.12 17.04
C THR A 72 -16.63 -4.48 16.76
N LYS A 73 -16.22 -5.22 17.80
CA LYS A 73 -15.69 -6.58 17.67
C LYS A 73 -16.64 -7.48 16.88
N GLU A 74 -17.95 -7.35 17.09
CA GLU A 74 -18.96 -8.11 16.35
C GLU A 74 -19.01 -7.74 14.86
N LEU A 75 -18.91 -6.45 14.53
CA LEU A 75 -18.88 -6.03 13.14
C LEU A 75 -17.60 -6.50 12.43
N LEU A 76 -16.44 -6.47 13.10
CA LEU A 76 -15.20 -7.05 12.59
C LEU A 76 -15.35 -8.53 12.31
N ARG A 77 -15.94 -9.30 13.24
CA ARG A 77 -16.20 -10.73 13.06
C ARG A 77 -17.12 -10.99 11.86
N ARG A 78 -18.17 -10.19 11.70
CA ARG A 78 -19.08 -10.29 10.54
C ARG A 78 -18.37 -9.95 9.22
N LEU A 79 -17.51 -8.94 9.21
CA LEU A 79 -16.71 -8.59 8.04
C LEU A 79 -15.70 -9.68 7.71
N GLU A 80 -15.05 -10.27 8.70
CA GLU A 80 -14.14 -11.39 8.51
C GLU A 80 -14.87 -12.60 7.92
N VAL A 81 -16.03 -12.96 8.46
CA VAL A 81 -16.86 -14.04 7.90
C VAL A 81 -17.27 -13.71 6.46
N ALA A 82 -17.75 -12.49 6.21
CA ALA A 82 -18.10 -12.05 4.86
C ALA A 82 -16.90 -12.08 3.91
N PHE A 83 -15.71 -11.70 4.40
CA PHE A 83 -14.48 -11.64 3.64
C PHE A 83 -13.84 -12.99 3.41
N THR A 84 -14.04 -13.99 4.27
CA THR A 84 -13.35 -15.29 4.16
C THR A 84 -14.27 -16.39 3.65
N GLN A 85 -15.52 -16.42 4.12
CA GLN A 85 -16.44 -17.55 3.95
C GLN A 85 -17.44 -17.39 2.81
N THR A 86 -17.69 -16.17 2.32
CA THR A 86 -18.60 -16.00 1.18
C THR A 86 -17.98 -16.60 -0.09
N THR A 87 -18.81 -16.98 -1.04
CA THR A 87 -18.33 -17.38 -2.36
C THR A 87 -17.82 -16.15 -3.10
N TYR A 88 -16.57 -16.18 -3.55
CA TYR A 88 -16.07 -15.14 -4.45
C TYR A 88 -16.69 -15.33 -5.84
N ILE A 89 -17.26 -14.26 -6.38
CA ILE A 89 -17.91 -14.26 -7.70
C ILE A 89 -17.08 -13.36 -8.62
N GLY A 90 -16.56 -13.94 -9.70
CA GLY A 90 -15.80 -13.25 -10.73
C GLY A 90 -14.48 -13.92 -11.07
N ASP A 91 -13.83 -13.41 -12.10
CA ASP A 91 -12.59 -13.92 -12.69
C ASP A 91 -11.41 -12.93 -12.53
N ALA A 92 -11.62 -11.81 -11.83
CA ALA A 92 -10.61 -10.75 -11.70
C ALA A 92 -9.29 -11.26 -11.08
N LEU A 93 -9.35 -12.27 -10.19
CA LEU A 93 -8.14 -12.91 -9.66
C LEU A 93 -7.33 -13.61 -10.74
N LEU A 94 -8.00 -14.25 -11.72
CA LEU A 94 -7.35 -14.97 -12.83
C LEU A 94 -6.73 -13.96 -13.79
N ALA A 95 -7.43 -12.86 -14.06
CA ALA A 95 -6.91 -11.77 -14.88
C ALA A 95 -5.67 -11.11 -14.24
N LEU A 96 -5.69 -10.91 -12.92
CA LEU A 96 -4.55 -10.40 -12.16
C LEU A 96 -3.37 -11.39 -12.19
N GLU A 97 -3.62 -12.67 -11.94
CA GLU A 97 -2.59 -13.72 -11.99
C GLU A 97 -1.92 -13.78 -13.36
N ALA A 98 -2.71 -13.86 -14.43
CA ALA A 98 -2.20 -13.87 -15.79
C ALA A 98 -1.41 -12.59 -16.12
N TYR A 99 -1.83 -11.43 -15.60
CA TYR A 99 -1.10 -10.17 -15.79
C TYR A 99 0.27 -10.20 -15.10
N LEU A 100 0.35 -10.70 -13.86
CA LEU A 100 1.60 -10.82 -13.12
C LEU A 100 2.60 -11.74 -13.85
N TRP A 101 2.13 -12.87 -14.38
CA TRP A 101 2.96 -13.78 -15.17
C TRP A 101 3.47 -13.14 -16.47
N ARG A 102 2.62 -12.43 -17.22
CA ARG A 102 3.08 -11.67 -18.40
C ARG A 102 4.13 -10.62 -18.03
N CYS A 103 3.96 -9.92 -16.91
CA CYS A 103 4.96 -8.97 -16.42
C CYS A 103 6.28 -9.68 -16.09
N TRP A 104 6.22 -10.85 -15.47
CA TRP A 104 7.41 -11.65 -15.14
C TRP A 104 8.16 -12.11 -16.39
N GLU A 105 7.44 -12.63 -17.40
CA GLU A 105 8.00 -13.10 -18.67
C GLU A 105 8.75 -11.98 -19.42
N VAL A 106 8.20 -10.78 -19.43
CA VAL A 106 8.77 -9.63 -20.17
C VAL A 106 9.79 -8.85 -19.33
N TYR A 107 9.79 -9.02 -18.01
CA TYR A 107 10.72 -8.30 -17.14
C TYR A 107 12.15 -8.57 -17.63
N ASN A 108 13.00 -7.55 -17.59
CA ASN A 108 14.45 -7.62 -17.79
C ASN A 108 15.07 -6.56 -16.87
N SER A 109 15.99 -6.98 -15.99
CA SER A 109 16.60 -6.08 -14.99
C SER A 109 17.48 -4.99 -15.60
N CYS A 110 18.00 -5.20 -16.80
CA CYS A 110 18.74 -4.19 -17.56
C CYS A 110 17.81 -3.14 -18.19
N MET A 111 16.52 -3.45 -18.37
CA MET A 111 15.55 -2.58 -19.06
C MET A 111 14.55 -1.91 -18.11
N TYR A 112 14.20 -2.56 -17.01
CA TYR A 112 13.18 -2.07 -16.08
C TYR A 112 13.72 -1.99 -14.65
N LYS A 113 13.52 -0.84 -14.00
CA LYS A 113 13.71 -0.68 -12.55
C LYS A 113 12.44 -1.15 -11.86
N ALA A 114 12.51 -2.29 -11.17
CA ALA A 114 11.47 -2.92 -10.33
C ALA A 114 10.01 -2.87 -10.87
N PRO A 115 9.47 -3.96 -11.43
CA PRO A 115 8.10 -3.97 -11.94
C PRO A 115 7.11 -3.81 -10.78
N TYR A 116 6.26 -2.79 -10.83
CA TYR A 116 5.14 -2.62 -9.91
C TYR A 116 3.84 -2.47 -10.69
N VAL A 117 2.74 -2.92 -10.08
CA VAL A 117 1.41 -2.91 -10.67
C VAL A 117 0.46 -2.20 -9.71
N ALA A 118 -0.25 -1.18 -10.19
CA ALA A 118 -1.25 -0.49 -9.39
C ALA A 118 -2.64 -1.04 -9.71
N VAL A 119 -3.28 -1.67 -8.74
CA VAL A 119 -4.70 -2.08 -8.84
C VAL A 119 -5.57 -0.91 -8.39
N VAL A 120 -6.19 -0.22 -9.34
CA VAL A 120 -7.03 0.95 -9.07
C VAL A 120 -8.50 0.61 -9.27
N GLN A 121 -9.25 0.62 -8.18
CA GLN A 121 -10.71 0.49 -8.17
C GLN A 121 -11.31 1.35 -7.06
N SER A 122 -12.58 1.70 -7.21
CA SER A 122 -13.37 2.39 -6.19
C SER A 122 -13.33 1.67 -4.84
N SER A 123 -13.50 2.43 -3.75
CA SER A 123 -13.54 1.88 -2.40
C SER A 123 -14.71 0.90 -2.24
N GLY A 124 -14.48 -0.22 -1.56
CA GLY A 124 -15.50 -1.26 -1.34
C GLY A 124 -15.70 -2.27 -2.48
N PHE A 125 -15.02 -2.13 -3.62
CA PHE A 125 -15.18 -3.03 -4.77
C PHE A 125 -14.40 -4.36 -4.67
N GLY A 126 -13.85 -4.69 -3.51
CA GLY A 126 -13.28 -6.02 -3.26
C GLY A 126 -11.83 -6.24 -3.70
N LYS A 127 -11.01 -5.18 -3.85
CA LYS A 127 -9.57 -5.30 -4.16
C LYS A 127 -8.83 -6.27 -3.23
N SER A 128 -8.92 -6.07 -1.92
CA SER A 128 -8.24 -6.91 -0.93
C SER A 128 -8.80 -8.35 -0.94
N ARG A 129 -10.09 -8.53 -1.26
CA ARG A 129 -10.72 -9.85 -1.41
C ARG A 129 -10.23 -10.58 -2.65
N MET A 130 -10.09 -9.90 -3.77
CA MET A 130 -9.49 -10.46 -4.99
C MET A 130 -8.06 -10.96 -4.71
N VAL A 131 -7.24 -10.16 -4.02
CA VAL A 131 -5.88 -10.56 -3.64
C VAL A 131 -5.90 -11.74 -2.66
N PHE A 132 -6.79 -11.74 -1.68
CA PHE A 132 -6.95 -12.85 -0.75
C PHE A 132 -7.32 -14.16 -1.46
N GLU A 133 -8.21 -14.12 -2.44
CA GLU A 133 -8.55 -15.31 -3.22
C GLU A 133 -7.39 -15.78 -4.11
N LEU A 134 -6.59 -14.86 -4.65
CA LEU A 134 -5.35 -15.21 -5.33
C LEU A 134 -4.35 -15.90 -4.38
N ALA A 135 -4.20 -15.40 -3.15
CA ALA A 135 -3.39 -16.04 -2.10
C ALA A 135 -3.88 -17.46 -1.75
N ARG A 136 -5.20 -17.66 -1.61
CA ARG A 136 -5.78 -18.99 -1.37
C ARG A 136 -5.60 -19.94 -2.55
N ARG A 137 -5.68 -19.43 -3.78
CA ARG A 137 -5.43 -20.22 -4.99
C ARG A 137 -3.97 -20.68 -5.05
N ALA A 138 -3.03 -19.78 -4.78
CA ALA A 138 -1.60 -20.07 -4.67
C ALA A 138 -1.28 -21.13 -3.59
N GLU A 139 -2.05 -21.15 -2.49
CA GLU A 139 -1.96 -22.18 -1.46
C GLU A 139 -2.50 -23.54 -1.92
N LYS A 140 -3.66 -23.57 -2.59
CA LYS A 140 -4.33 -24.80 -3.04
C LYS A 140 -3.59 -25.52 -4.19
N ALA A 141 -2.77 -24.80 -4.93
CA ALA A 141 -1.94 -25.37 -6.00
C ALA A 141 -0.84 -26.36 -5.50
N LYS A 142 -0.81 -26.68 -4.20
CA LYS A 142 0.06 -27.70 -3.58
C LYS A 142 -0.26 -29.16 -4.00
N GLY A 143 -1.29 -29.43 -4.80
CA GLY A 143 -1.65 -30.78 -5.24
C GLY A 143 -1.74 -30.86 -6.76
N GLY A 144 -0.89 -31.69 -7.38
CA GLY A 144 -0.77 -31.86 -8.82
C GLY A 144 -2.05 -32.35 -9.50
N SER A 145 -2.93 -31.43 -9.87
CA SER A 145 -3.89 -31.61 -10.94
C SER A 145 -3.42 -30.81 -12.15
N VAL A 146 -3.07 -31.58 -13.19
CA VAL A 146 -2.57 -31.16 -14.50
C VAL A 146 -3.53 -30.12 -15.09
N GLY A 147 -3.03 -28.90 -15.35
CA GLY A 147 -3.80 -27.89 -16.08
C GLY A 147 -3.13 -26.52 -16.22
N ASP A 148 -2.46 -26.01 -15.19
CA ASP A 148 -1.78 -24.70 -15.29
C ASP A 148 -0.69 -24.59 -14.21
N GLY A 149 0.57 -24.85 -14.58
CA GLY A 149 1.73 -24.88 -13.69
C GLY A 149 2.15 -23.53 -13.08
N SER A 150 1.37 -22.48 -13.33
CA SER A 150 1.68 -21.09 -12.97
C SER A 150 1.33 -20.78 -11.51
N SER A 151 0.20 -21.25 -10.98
CA SER A 151 -0.25 -20.87 -9.62
C SER A 151 0.58 -21.48 -8.48
N SER A 152 1.25 -22.63 -8.69
CA SER A 152 2.10 -23.28 -7.68
C SER A 152 3.40 -22.52 -7.41
N ASN A 153 3.80 -21.69 -8.37
CA ASN A 153 5.03 -20.90 -8.35
C ASN A 153 4.80 -19.44 -7.96
N LEU A 154 3.62 -19.08 -7.46
CA LEU A 154 3.30 -17.75 -6.96
C LEU A 154 3.17 -17.74 -5.43
N ARG A 155 3.76 -16.76 -4.74
CA ARG A 155 3.53 -16.48 -3.32
C ARG A 155 3.26 -15.00 -3.09
N LEU A 156 2.30 -14.68 -2.23
CA LEU A 156 1.85 -13.31 -1.97
C LEU A 156 2.06 -12.94 -0.50
N LEU A 157 2.88 -11.91 -0.26
CA LEU A 157 2.99 -11.26 1.04
C LEU A 157 2.08 -10.02 1.04
N TYR A 158 1.05 -10.02 1.88
CA TYR A 158 0.12 -8.91 1.99
C TYR A 158 0.53 -7.94 3.11
N VAL A 159 0.58 -6.65 2.80
CA VAL A 159 0.87 -5.56 3.74
C VAL A 159 -0.23 -4.51 3.62
N CYS A 160 -1.03 -4.33 4.65
CA CYS A 160 -2.01 -3.25 4.74
C CYS A 160 -1.32 -2.02 5.37
N ALA A 161 -0.88 -1.08 4.53
CA ALA A 161 -0.08 0.07 4.93
C ALA A 161 -0.91 1.21 5.58
N ARG A 162 -2.14 0.95 5.99
CA ARG A 162 -3.08 1.96 6.48
C ARG A 162 -2.50 2.71 7.70
N LEU A 163 -2.58 4.04 7.67
CA LEU A 163 -2.18 4.92 8.79
C LEU A 163 -3.33 5.13 9.77
N HIS A 164 -3.01 5.20 11.06
CA HIS A 164 -3.90 5.54 12.18
C HIS A 164 -5.07 4.56 12.47
N LYS A 165 -5.90 4.92 13.46
CA LYS A 165 -7.09 4.21 14.02
C LYS A 165 -8.22 3.93 13.01
N SER A 166 -7.93 3.85 11.72
CA SER A 166 -8.93 3.47 10.74
C SER A 166 -9.30 2.01 10.95
N THR A 167 -10.59 1.81 11.17
CA THR A 167 -11.16 0.53 11.60
C THR A 167 -11.50 -0.37 10.43
N GLY A 168 -11.06 -0.06 9.21
CA GLY A 168 -11.38 -0.86 8.04
C GLY A 168 -10.84 -2.29 8.09
N TYR A 169 -11.40 -3.14 7.24
CA TYR A 169 -10.99 -4.53 7.06
C TYR A 169 -10.44 -4.71 5.63
N PRO A 170 -9.35 -5.48 5.38
CA PRO A 170 -8.51 -6.21 6.35
C PRO A 170 -7.81 -5.33 7.39
N VAL A 171 -7.36 -5.97 8.48
CA VAL A 171 -6.63 -5.32 9.58
C VAL A 171 -5.31 -4.73 9.08
N ALA A 172 -4.89 -3.61 9.66
CA ALA A 172 -3.60 -2.99 9.33
C ALA A 172 -2.43 -3.84 9.82
N THR A 173 -1.41 -4.03 8.98
CA THR A 173 -0.18 -4.75 9.31
C THR A 173 0.88 -3.73 9.76
N THR A 174 0.74 -3.24 10.99
CA THR A 174 1.52 -2.11 11.50
C THR A 174 2.99 -2.47 11.67
N GLN A 175 3.28 -3.67 12.17
CA GLN A 175 4.64 -4.13 12.42
C GLN A 175 5.37 -4.36 11.10
N LEU A 176 4.78 -5.11 10.17
CA LEU A 176 5.33 -5.31 8.83
C LEU A 176 5.48 -4.00 8.05
N ARG A 177 4.51 -3.08 8.14
CA ARG A 177 4.61 -1.76 7.50
C ARG A 177 5.81 -0.99 8.02
N ASN A 178 5.94 -0.88 9.34
CA ASN A 178 7.01 -0.09 9.96
C ASN A 178 8.39 -0.72 9.73
N TRP A 179 8.45 -2.06 9.71
CA TRP A 179 9.65 -2.79 9.36
C TRP A 179 10.01 -2.58 7.89
N LEU A 180 9.09 -2.79 6.94
CA LEU A 180 9.41 -2.68 5.51
C LEU A 180 9.65 -1.22 5.06
N PHE A 181 8.86 -0.29 5.59
CA PHE A 181 8.87 1.13 5.26
C PHE A 181 9.18 2.00 6.50
N PRO A 182 10.42 1.97 7.03
CA PRO A 182 10.78 2.73 8.21
C PRO A 182 10.94 4.22 7.87
N SER A 183 10.87 5.07 8.88
CA SER A 183 11.28 6.46 8.75
C SER A 183 12.72 6.53 8.23
N ARG A 184 12.98 7.41 7.27
CA ARG A 184 14.31 7.59 6.63
C ARG A 184 14.87 6.32 5.97
N ALA A 185 13.99 5.47 5.42
CA ALA A 185 14.41 4.34 4.60
C ALA A 185 15.35 4.80 3.46
N THR A 186 16.38 4.01 3.16
CA THR A 186 17.20 4.15 1.95
C THR A 186 16.86 3.04 0.96
N THR A 187 17.31 3.19 -0.30
CA THR A 187 17.15 2.14 -1.32
C THR A 187 17.80 0.84 -0.85
N GLU A 188 19.01 0.89 -0.30
CA GLU A 188 19.74 -0.27 0.19
C GLU A 188 18.97 -0.98 1.31
N THR A 189 18.41 -0.20 2.25
CA THR A 189 17.63 -0.75 3.36
C THR A 189 16.37 -1.47 2.85
N MET A 190 15.68 -0.90 1.86
CA MET A 190 14.50 -1.54 1.26
C MET A 190 14.90 -2.79 0.47
N THR A 191 15.96 -2.72 -0.33
CA THR A 191 16.47 -3.85 -1.11
C THR A 191 16.82 -5.03 -0.21
N CYS A 192 17.61 -4.84 0.85
CA CYS A 192 17.96 -5.91 1.78
C CYS A 192 16.73 -6.57 2.41
N ARG A 193 15.67 -5.81 2.69
CA ARG A 193 14.43 -6.37 3.25
C ARG A 193 13.59 -7.12 2.22
N LEU A 194 13.56 -6.65 0.98
CA LEU A 194 12.92 -7.38 -0.12
C LEU A 194 13.64 -8.69 -0.42
N GLU A 195 14.98 -8.68 -0.39
CA GLU A 195 15.79 -9.89 -0.48
C GLU A 195 15.51 -10.85 0.66
N ALA A 196 15.42 -10.37 1.90
CA ALA A 196 15.09 -11.22 3.05
C ALA A 196 13.68 -11.84 2.93
N ILE A 197 12.69 -11.07 2.48
CA ILE A 197 11.34 -11.59 2.17
C ILE A 197 11.42 -12.69 1.12
N TYR A 198 12.15 -12.46 0.03
CA TYR A 198 12.29 -13.42 -1.05
C TYR A 198 12.99 -14.71 -0.59
N ASN A 199 14.14 -14.59 0.09
CA ASN A 199 14.91 -15.72 0.58
C ASN A 199 14.09 -16.55 1.59
N TYR A 200 13.40 -15.89 2.51
CA TYR A 200 12.51 -16.56 3.46
C TYR A 200 11.40 -17.34 2.74
N ALA A 201 10.77 -16.73 1.73
CA ALA A 201 9.73 -17.39 0.96
C ALA A 201 10.25 -18.60 0.17
N VAL A 202 11.43 -18.47 -0.45
CA VAL A 202 12.06 -19.57 -1.22
C VAL A 202 12.39 -20.75 -0.32
N ALA A 203 12.93 -20.49 0.88
CA ALA A 203 13.25 -21.50 1.88
C ALA A 203 11.99 -22.19 2.46
N ASN A 204 10.90 -21.45 2.61
CA ASN A 204 9.66 -21.93 3.22
C ASN A 204 8.53 -22.15 2.19
N TRP A 205 8.87 -22.39 0.92
CA TRP A 205 7.92 -22.28 -0.20
C TRP A 205 6.63 -23.10 -0.06
N SER A 206 6.74 -24.29 0.52
CA SER A 206 5.63 -25.22 0.71
C SER A 206 4.65 -24.79 1.79
N THR A 207 5.02 -23.90 2.71
CA THR A 207 4.21 -23.51 3.87
C THR A 207 3.96 -22.00 3.94
N VAL A 208 4.81 -21.18 3.33
CA VAL A 208 4.82 -19.72 3.50
C VAL A 208 3.50 -19.05 3.13
N GLN A 209 2.79 -19.52 2.10
CA GLN A 209 1.49 -18.94 1.73
C GLN A 209 0.45 -19.12 2.83
N THR A 210 0.46 -20.26 3.53
CA THR A 210 -0.48 -20.55 4.62
C THR A 210 -0.27 -19.56 5.75
N THR A 211 0.99 -19.29 6.10
CA THR A 211 1.37 -18.28 7.11
C THR A 211 0.97 -16.88 6.67
N TRP A 212 1.31 -16.48 5.45
CA TRP A 212 1.04 -15.12 4.95
C TRP A 212 -0.44 -14.83 4.69
N THR A 213 -1.25 -15.84 4.40
CA THR A 213 -2.71 -15.67 4.21
C THR A 213 -3.40 -15.22 5.50
N LYS A 214 -2.82 -15.53 6.67
CA LYS A 214 -3.31 -15.07 7.97
C LYS A 214 -3.20 -13.56 8.14
N LEU A 215 -2.33 -12.87 7.40
CA LEU A 215 -2.18 -11.40 7.46
C LEU A 215 -3.44 -10.64 7.05
N PHE A 216 -4.39 -11.29 6.37
CA PHE A 216 -5.68 -10.69 6.03
C PHE A 216 -6.66 -10.66 7.20
N THR A 217 -6.51 -11.57 8.18
CA THR A 217 -7.55 -11.88 9.17
C THR A 217 -7.04 -11.77 10.61
N GLU A 218 -5.81 -12.20 10.88
CA GLU A 218 -5.26 -12.36 12.22
C GLU A 218 -4.30 -11.21 12.56
N ALA A 219 -4.62 -10.41 13.58
CA ALA A 219 -3.74 -9.33 14.04
C ALA A 219 -2.38 -9.87 14.55
N THR A 220 -2.37 -11.05 15.16
CA THR A 220 -1.15 -11.71 15.67
C THR A 220 -0.23 -12.20 14.56
N ALA A 221 -0.74 -12.38 13.33
CA ALA A 221 0.09 -12.78 12.20
C ALA A 221 1.08 -11.67 11.78
N ASP A 222 0.72 -10.39 11.97
CA ASP A 222 1.60 -9.25 11.65
C ASP A 222 2.90 -9.31 12.47
N GLU A 223 2.78 -9.52 13.78
CA GLU A 223 3.93 -9.64 14.68
C GLU A 223 4.72 -10.94 14.41
N SER A 224 4.03 -12.07 14.30
CA SER A 224 4.68 -13.38 14.06
C SER A 224 5.48 -13.41 12.75
N VAL A 225 4.92 -12.90 11.65
CA VAL A 225 5.60 -12.87 10.35
C VAL A 225 6.76 -11.89 10.38
N MET A 226 6.61 -10.73 11.02
CA MET A 226 7.68 -9.75 11.17
C MET A 226 8.86 -10.33 11.96
N ASP A 227 8.60 -11.03 13.06
CA ASP A 227 9.63 -11.67 13.87
C ASP A 227 10.38 -12.77 13.10
N GLU A 228 9.68 -13.58 12.32
CA GLU A 228 10.29 -14.59 11.45
C GLU A 228 11.20 -13.94 10.41
N LEU A 229 10.73 -12.91 9.71
CA LEU A 229 11.51 -12.19 8.71
C LEU A 229 12.73 -11.51 9.34
N MET A 230 12.58 -10.92 10.54
CA MET A 230 13.69 -10.32 11.29
C MET A 230 14.74 -11.34 11.69
N LYS A 231 14.34 -12.52 12.19
CA LYS A 231 15.30 -13.59 12.55
C LYS A 231 16.14 -13.99 11.33
N ASN A 232 15.52 -14.20 10.18
CA ASN A 232 16.23 -14.54 8.95
C ASN A 232 17.12 -13.38 8.48
N PHE A 233 16.63 -12.13 8.55
CA PHE A 233 17.40 -10.93 8.20
C PHE A 233 18.70 -10.78 8.99
N TRP A 234 18.70 -11.12 10.29
CA TRP A 234 19.90 -11.02 11.13
C TRP A 234 20.79 -12.27 11.09
N GLN A 235 20.24 -13.44 10.77
CA GLN A 235 21.01 -14.68 10.60
C GLN A 235 21.84 -14.65 9.30
N ASP A 236 21.31 -14.04 8.24
CA ASP A 236 21.99 -13.84 6.95
C ASP A 236 22.72 -12.49 6.87
N LYS A 237 23.20 -11.93 8.00
CA LYS A 237 23.96 -10.68 7.96
C LYS A 237 25.11 -10.83 6.95
N PRO A 238 25.17 -10.02 5.88
CA PRO A 238 26.26 -10.14 4.92
C PRO A 238 27.54 -9.79 5.67
N THR A 239 28.42 -10.75 5.87
CA THR A 239 29.79 -10.48 6.27
C THR A 239 30.46 -9.75 5.12
N GLY A 240 30.37 -8.41 5.14
CA GLY A 240 31.32 -7.47 4.54
C GLY A 240 31.75 -7.69 3.09
N THR A 241 31.00 -8.43 2.29
CA THR A 241 31.30 -8.63 0.88
C THR A 241 30.02 -8.31 0.14
N SER A 242 29.93 -7.08 -0.34
CA SER A 242 29.05 -6.74 -1.44
C SER A 242 29.19 -7.86 -2.49
N PRO A 243 28.09 -8.47 -2.95
CA PRO A 243 28.16 -9.28 -4.15
C PRO A 243 28.83 -8.38 -5.19
N LYS A 244 29.97 -8.82 -5.74
CA LYS A 244 30.52 -8.19 -6.92
C LYS A 244 29.34 -8.09 -7.89
N GLN A 245 29.07 -6.87 -8.31
CA GLN A 245 28.08 -6.56 -9.33
C GLN A 245 28.57 -7.25 -10.61
N ASP A 246 28.26 -8.54 -10.70
CA ASP A 246 28.38 -9.27 -11.93
C ASP A 246 27.13 -8.86 -12.70
N ASP A 247 27.35 -8.05 -13.75
CA ASP A 247 26.33 -7.63 -14.73
C ASP A 247 25.84 -8.83 -15.56
N THR A 248 25.68 -9.99 -14.93
CA THR A 248 25.18 -11.20 -15.55
C THR A 248 23.67 -11.23 -15.32
N ASN A 249 22.94 -11.12 -16.43
CA ASN A 249 21.54 -11.48 -16.56
C ASN A 249 21.14 -12.49 -15.47
N VAL A 250 20.34 -12.04 -14.49
CA VAL A 250 19.67 -12.98 -13.58
C VAL A 250 18.83 -13.86 -14.49
N ASN A 251 19.30 -15.07 -14.78
CA ASN A 251 18.63 -15.99 -15.70
C ASN A 251 17.23 -16.25 -15.15
N LYS A 252 16.23 -15.62 -15.78
CA LYS A 252 14.85 -15.77 -15.36
C LYS A 252 14.42 -17.16 -15.70
N ASN A 253 14.06 -17.92 -14.67
CA ASN A 253 13.32 -19.13 -14.88
C ASN A 253 11.86 -18.73 -15.18
N PRO A 254 11.34 -18.97 -16.39
CA PRO A 254 9.93 -18.69 -16.71
C PRO A 254 8.98 -19.51 -15.82
N ASN A 255 9.44 -20.64 -15.28
CA ASN A 255 8.75 -21.45 -14.26
C ASN A 255 9.28 -21.19 -12.83
N GLY A 256 9.92 -20.04 -12.62
CA GLY A 256 10.56 -19.67 -11.37
C GLY A 256 9.56 -19.32 -10.27
N LYS A 257 10.03 -19.41 -9.02
CA LYS A 257 9.30 -18.96 -7.83
C LYS A 257 9.11 -17.43 -7.88
N MET A 258 7.89 -16.96 -8.07
CA MET A 258 7.51 -15.55 -8.03
C MET A 258 6.98 -15.18 -6.64
N VAL A 259 7.60 -14.20 -6.00
CA VAL A 259 7.11 -13.59 -4.77
C VAL A 259 6.56 -12.21 -5.08
N VAL A 260 5.30 -11.98 -4.74
CA VAL A 260 4.59 -10.72 -4.95
C VAL A 260 4.33 -10.06 -3.61
N LEU A 261 4.92 -8.88 -3.41
CA LEU A 261 4.57 -8.01 -2.30
C LEU A 261 3.34 -7.17 -2.68
N VAL A 262 2.25 -7.35 -1.94
CA VAL A 262 1.03 -6.56 -2.11
C VAL A 262 0.97 -5.50 -1.02
N VAL A 263 0.97 -4.24 -1.43
CA VAL A 263 0.81 -3.10 -0.53
C VAL A 263 -0.59 -2.52 -0.69
N ASP A 264 -1.50 -2.87 0.21
CA ASP A 264 -2.82 -2.24 0.27
C ASP A 264 -2.76 -0.90 1.01
N GLU A 265 -3.68 0.00 0.68
CA GLU A 265 -3.72 1.37 1.21
C GLU A 265 -2.40 2.14 1.00
N ALA A 266 -1.64 1.80 -0.05
CA ALA A 266 -0.31 2.33 -0.37
C ALA A 266 -0.24 3.86 -0.50
N ARG A 267 -1.39 4.54 -0.59
CA ARG A 267 -1.47 6.01 -0.52
C ARG A 267 -0.80 6.56 0.74
N SER A 268 -0.83 5.81 1.85
CA SER A 268 -0.13 6.20 3.08
C SER A 268 1.38 6.34 2.92
N LEU A 269 1.98 5.62 1.95
CA LEU A 269 3.42 5.66 1.65
C LEU A 269 3.78 6.83 0.71
N LEU A 270 2.76 7.46 0.09
CA LEU A 270 2.92 8.68 -0.69
C LEU A 270 2.97 9.94 0.19
N ALA A 271 2.45 9.85 1.42
CA ALA A 271 2.46 10.97 2.35
C ALA A 271 3.90 11.22 2.84
N GLU A 272 4.36 12.45 2.70
CA GLU A 272 5.63 12.89 3.29
C GLU A 272 5.43 13.01 4.80
N VAL A 273 5.82 11.99 5.58
CA VAL A 273 5.77 12.07 7.04
C VAL A 273 7.07 12.69 7.54
N ASN A 274 6.98 13.92 8.07
CA ASN A 274 7.96 14.66 8.90
C ASN A 274 9.44 14.79 8.44
N ASP A 275 9.89 14.13 7.37
CA ASP A 275 11.28 14.13 6.91
C ASP A 275 11.42 14.26 5.37
N LYS A 276 10.36 14.66 4.64
CA LYS A 276 10.31 14.78 3.17
C LYS A 276 10.61 13.48 2.39
N THR A 277 10.76 12.33 3.06
CA THR A 277 11.03 11.06 2.41
C THR A 277 9.75 10.42 1.89
N ASN A 278 9.59 10.40 0.57
CA ASN A 278 8.53 9.65 -0.09
C ASN A 278 8.96 8.17 -0.21
N GLN A 279 8.48 7.33 0.71
CA GLN A 279 8.86 5.92 0.79
C GLN A 279 8.47 5.14 -0.47
N PHE A 280 7.34 5.48 -1.08
CA PHE A 280 6.94 4.89 -2.36
C PHE A 280 7.92 5.20 -3.49
N ARG A 281 8.52 6.41 -3.50
CA ARG A 281 9.55 6.78 -4.49
C ARG A 281 10.83 5.99 -4.32
N ILE A 282 11.22 5.67 -3.10
CA ILE A 282 12.39 4.83 -2.82
C ILE A 282 12.10 3.40 -3.26
N PHE A 283 10.92 2.89 -2.93
CA PHE A 283 10.48 1.54 -3.28
C PHE A 283 10.45 1.25 -4.80
N ARG A 284 10.26 2.27 -5.65
CA ARG A 284 10.26 2.13 -7.12
C ARG A 284 11.64 2.31 -7.78
N THR A 285 12.69 2.60 -7.01
CA THR A 285 14.02 2.97 -7.54
C THR A 285 14.88 1.73 -7.67
#